data_AF-A0AAN8L4G9-F1
#
_entry.id   AF-A0AAN8L4G9-F1
#
_cell.length_a   1.000
_cell.length_b   1.000
_cell.length_c   1.000
_cell.angle_alpha   90.00
_cell.angle_beta   90.00
_cell.angle_gamma   90.00
#
_symmetry.space_group_name_H-M   'P 1'
#
loop_
_entity.id
_entity.type
_entity.pdbx_description
1 polymer ?
#
loop_
_entity_poly.entity_id
_entity_poly.type
_entity_poly.pdbx_seq_one_letter_code
_entity_poly.pdbx_strand_id
1 'polypeptide(L)'
;MTNHMLQMKGKCPSPLKNRDFVTMRSWLPLGNDYLIINYSVKHPQYPPRKDYVRAVSLLTGYLIQSNGANSSTLYYLTQVDPKGSLPKWVVNRVSQFVAPKAMKKIFKACQKYPEWKRKHNPNLKPWMYPEQNTLPCINVADLVLQRADSLENIDESSLTEEKRAQHHSDDEET
;
A
#
# COMPACT_ATOMS: atom_id res chain seq x y z
N MET A 1 -11.99 7.54 -15.53
CA MET A 1 -10.99 7.35 -14.46
C MET A 1 -11.76 7.07 -13.17
N THR A 2 -11.60 5.89 -12.58
CA THR A 2 -12.39 5.43 -11.42
C THR A 2 -11.57 5.60 -10.15
N ASN A 3 -12.15 6.21 -9.11
CA ASN A 3 -11.47 6.45 -7.83
C ASN A 3 -12.03 5.54 -6.75
N HIS A 4 -11.18 4.78 -6.08
CA HIS A 4 -11.55 3.92 -4.96
C HIS A 4 -10.80 4.37 -3.70
N MET A 5 -11.51 4.47 -2.58
CA MET A 5 -10.89 4.65 -1.28
C MET A 5 -10.56 3.28 -0.67
N LEU A 6 -9.38 3.16 -0.06
CA LEU A 6 -8.88 1.91 0.53
C LEU A 6 -8.33 2.19 1.92
N GLN A 7 -8.67 1.31 2.86
CA GLN A 7 -7.94 1.20 4.12
C GLN A 7 -7.00 0.01 4.06
N MET A 8 -5.70 0.24 4.28
CA MET A 8 -4.68 -0.81 4.34
C MET A 8 -4.03 -0.81 5.71
N LYS A 9 -3.78 -1.99 6.27
CA LYS A 9 -3.10 -2.18 7.56
C LYS A 9 -1.80 -2.96 7.33
N GLY A 10 -0.67 -2.40 7.76
CA GLY A 10 0.65 -3.01 7.69
C GLY A 10 1.13 -3.43 9.07
N LYS A 11 1.60 -4.68 9.18
CA LYS A 11 2.28 -5.14 10.39
C LYS A 11 3.70 -4.59 10.44
N CYS A 12 4.12 -4.15 11.62
CA CYS A 12 5.50 -3.77 11.88
C CYS A 12 6.12 -4.72 12.90
N PRO A 13 7.44 -4.98 12.82
CA PRO A 13 8.11 -5.80 13.79
C PRO A 13 8.04 -5.13 15.17
N SER A 14 7.80 -5.94 16.20
CA SER A 14 7.89 -5.48 17.58
C SER A 14 9.27 -4.83 17.82
N PRO A 15 9.34 -3.67 18.49
CA PRO A 15 8.29 -3.06 19.30
C PRO A 15 7.51 -1.93 18.60
N LEU A 16 7.67 -1.74 17.30
CA LEU A 16 6.97 -0.69 16.55
C LEU A 16 5.47 -0.98 16.47
N LYS A 17 4.63 0.06 16.62
CA LYS A 17 3.19 -0.09 16.40
C LYS A 17 2.92 -0.39 14.92
N ASN A 18 1.82 -1.09 14.64
CA ASN A 18 1.41 -1.33 13.26
C ASN A 18 1.05 -0.01 12.57
N ARG A 19 1.19 0.04 11.24
CA ARG A 19 0.81 1.22 10.45
C ARG A 19 -0.51 0.99 9.74
N ASP A 20 -1.30 2.04 9.58
CA ASP A 20 -2.43 2.01 8.64
C ASP A 20 -2.40 3.20 7.68
N PHE A 21 -3.01 3.00 6.52
CA PHE A 21 -3.16 4.00 5.48
C PHE A 21 -4.64 4.08 5.09
N VAL A 22 -5.11 5.29 4.85
CA VAL A 22 -6.34 5.56 4.10
C VAL A 22 -5.90 6.26 2.82
N THR A 23 -6.13 5.63 1.66
CA THR A 23 -5.70 6.16 0.37
C THR A 23 -6.85 6.29 -0.60
N MET A 24 -6.80 7.32 -1.42
CA MET A 24 -7.56 7.35 -2.67
C MET A 24 -6.67 6.78 -3.76
N ARG A 25 -7.17 5.78 -4.49
CA ARG A 25 -6.49 5.15 -5.61
C ARG A 25 -7.27 5.39 -6.88
N SER A 26 -6.54 5.67 -7.94
CA SER A 26 -7.07 5.85 -9.28
C SER A 26 -6.23 5.06 -10.27
N TRP A 27 -6.83 4.60 -11.35
CA TRP A 27 -6.13 3.94 -12.44
C TRP A 27 -6.62 4.42 -13.80
N LEU A 28 -5.70 4.38 -14.76
CA LEU A 28 -5.89 4.91 -16.09
C LEU A 28 -5.18 4.01 -17.11
N PRO A 29 -5.91 3.41 -18.06
CA PRO A 29 -5.32 2.83 -19.26
C PRO A 29 -4.71 3.94 -20.13
N LEU A 30 -3.51 3.72 -20.64
CA LEU A 30 -2.74 4.63 -21.48
C LEU A 30 -2.37 3.92 -22.80
N GLY A 31 -3.40 3.57 -23.58
CA GLY A 31 -3.23 2.70 -24.74
C GLY A 31 -2.91 1.27 -24.31
N ASN A 32 -1.70 0.79 -24.60
CA ASN A 32 -1.23 -0.52 -24.17
C ASN A 32 -0.62 -0.53 -22.75
N ASP A 33 -0.41 0.66 -22.19
CA ASP A 33 0.18 0.85 -20.86
C ASP A 33 -0.91 1.08 -19.80
N TYR A 34 -0.54 0.94 -18.52
CA TYR A 34 -1.44 1.20 -17.39
C TYR A 34 -0.74 2.00 -16.31
N LEU A 35 -1.43 3.03 -15.81
CA LEU A 35 -1.00 3.81 -14.67
C LEU A 35 -1.96 3.59 -13.50
N ILE A 36 -1.41 3.29 -12.33
CA ILE A 36 -2.14 3.21 -11.06
C ILE A 36 -1.45 4.18 -10.10
N ILE A 37 -2.20 5.11 -9.53
CA ILE A 37 -1.67 6.07 -8.55
C ILE A 37 -2.53 6.06 -7.30
N ASN A 38 -1.89 6.28 -6.16
CA ASN A 38 -2.59 6.50 -4.91
C ASN A 38 -1.86 7.52 -4.04
N TYR A 39 -2.64 8.20 -3.20
CA TYR A 39 -2.15 9.11 -2.17
C TYR A 39 -3.08 9.07 -0.97
N SER A 40 -2.61 9.51 0.19
CA SER A 40 -3.38 9.45 1.43
C SER A 40 -4.45 10.54 1.51
N VAL A 41 -5.62 10.16 2.01
CA VAL A 41 -6.76 11.05 2.27
C VAL A 41 -7.29 10.82 3.69
N LYS A 42 -7.96 11.83 4.23
CA LYS A 42 -8.77 11.74 5.45
C LYS A 42 -10.21 11.46 5.04
N HIS A 43 -10.89 10.60 5.80
CA HIS A 43 -12.31 10.34 5.69
C HIS A 43 -12.91 10.24 7.10
N PRO A 44 -14.06 10.87 7.39
CA PRO A 44 -14.63 10.93 8.74
C PRO A 44 -14.87 9.56 9.40
N GLN A 45 -15.26 8.56 8.61
CA GLN A 45 -15.49 7.19 9.10
C GLN A 45 -14.20 6.39 9.37
N TYR A 46 -13.02 6.91 8.97
CA TYR A 46 -11.73 6.24 9.14
C TYR A 46 -10.69 7.12 9.87
N PRO A 47 -11.01 7.60 11.08
CA PRO A 47 -10.08 8.42 11.86
C PRO A 47 -8.83 7.63 12.26
N PRO A 48 -7.72 8.30 12.67
CA PRO A 48 -6.59 7.64 13.30
C PRO A 48 -7.02 6.79 14.51
N ARG A 49 -6.42 5.61 14.69
CA ARG A 49 -6.70 4.72 15.83
C ARG A 49 -5.48 4.64 16.75
N LYS A 50 -5.70 4.47 18.07
CA LYS A 50 -4.61 4.46 19.07
C LYS A 50 -3.60 3.31 18.91
N ASP A 51 -4.07 2.19 18.35
CA ASP A 51 -3.33 0.96 18.11
C ASP A 51 -2.55 0.95 16.79
N TYR A 52 -2.72 1.98 15.95
CA TYR A 52 -1.98 2.13 14.69
C TYR A 52 -1.35 3.52 14.58
N VAL A 53 -0.17 3.57 13.98
CA VAL A 53 0.37 4.83 13.46
C VAL A 53 -0.23 5.08 12.08
N ARG A 54 -0.96 6.19 11.91
CA ARG A 54 -1.48 6.61 10.61
C ARG A 54 -0.31 7.08 9.75
N ALA A 55 0.12 6.24 8.82
CA ALA A 55 1.15 6.59 7.86
C ALA A 55 0.56 7.38 6.68
N VAL A 56 1.42 8.12 5.98
CA VAL A 56 1.03 8.99 4.87
C VAL A 56 1.77 8.58 3.61
N SER A 57 1.03 8.12 2.61
CA SER A 57 1.53 7.99 1.25
C SER A 57 1.34 9.33 0.55
N LEU A 58 2.43 10.08 0.36
CA LEU A 58 2.38 11.34 -0.38
C LEU A 58 2.03 11.05 -1.84
N LEU A 59 2.70 10.06 -2.41
CA LEU A 59 2.42 9.49 -3.71
C LEU A 59 2.95 8.06 -3.77
N THR A 60 2.17 7.14 -4.27
CA THR A 60 2.64 5.84 -4.75
C THR A 60 2.05 5.59 -6.12
N GLY A 61 2.88 5.13 -7.06
CA GLY A 61 2.51 4.91 -8.44
C GLY A 61 3.09 3.62 -9.00
N TYR A 62 2.32 2.99 -9.88
CA TYR A 62 2.72 1.86 -10.69
C TYR A 62 2.46 2.22 -12.16
N LEU A 63 3.52 2.25 -12.97
CA LEU A 63 3.41 2.34 -14.42
C LEU A 63 3.79 0.99 -15.02
N ILE A 64 2.85 0.36 -15.71
CA ILE A 64 3.03 -0.91 -16.41
C ILE A 64 3.14 -0.56 -17.88
N GLN A 65 4.34 -0.72 -18.45
CA GLN A 65 4.57 -0.49 -19.87
C GLN A 65 4.61 -1.80 -20.63
N SER A 66 3.83 -1.91 -21.71
CA SER A 66 3.86 -3.09 -22.56
C SER A 66 5.12 -3.13 -23.40
N ASN A 67 5.81 -4.28 -23.40
CA ASN A 67 6.94 -4.55 -24.28
C ASN A 67 6.55 -5.55 -25.40
N GLY A 68 5.25 -5.69 -25.67
CA GLY A 68 4.69 -6.71 -26.58
C GLY A 68 3.76 -7.70 -25.86
N ALA A 69 3.38 -8.78 -26.58
CA ALA A 69 2.28 -9.65 -26.17
C ALA A 69 2.48 -10.37 -24.81
N ASN A 70 3.71 -10.70 -24.44
CA ASN A 70 4.02 -11.52 -23.26
C ASN A 70 5.04 -10.88 -22.31
N SER A 71 5.27 -9.56 -22.43
CA SER A 71 6.28 -8.87 -21.64
C SER A 71 5.83 -7.46 -21.26
N SER A 72 6.23 -7.02 -20.07
CA SER A 72 6.00 -5.66 -19.60
C SER A 72 7.11 -5.22 -18.65
N THR A 73 7.30 -3.91 -18.55
CA THR A 73 8.17 -3.28 -17.54
C THR A 73 7.29 -2.64 -16.49
N LEU A 74 7.52 -2.95 -15.21
CA LEU A 74 6.83 -2.32 -14.09
C LEU A 74 7.75 -1.28 -13.44
N TYR A 75 7.36 -0.02 -13.53
CA TYR A 75 7.96 1.06 -12.77
C TYR A 75 7.17 1.30 -11.49
N TYR A 76 7.86 1.29 -10.36
CA TYR A 76 7.30 1.56 -9.05
C TYR A 76 7.94 2.81 -8.47
N LEU A 77 7.10 3.80 -8.16
CA LEU A 77 7.52 5.05 -7.51
C LEU A 77 6.74 5.19 -6.22
N THR A 78 7.42 5.49 -5.12
CA THR A 78 6.76 5.70 -3.83
C THR A 78 7.47 6.75 -3.00
N GLN A 79 6.67 7.60 -2.36
CA GLN A 79 7.09 8.53 -1.32
C GLN A 79 6.11 8.38 -0.16
N VAL A 80 6.60 7.80 0.93
CA VAL A 80 5.80 7.46 2.10
C VAL A 80 6.49 7.99 3.34
N ASP A 81 5.71 8.65 4.20
CA ASP A 81 6.08 8.96 5.56
C ASP A 81 5.40 7.93 6.49
N PRO A 82 6.15 6.96 7.04
CA PRO A 82 5.59 5.94 7.93
C PRO A 82 5.17 6.51 9.30
N LYS A 83 5.50 7.79 9.57
CA LYS A 83 5.30 8.46 10.85
C LYS A 83 5.91 7.70 12.03
N GLY A 84 5.67 8.20 13.22
CA GLY A 84 6.25 7.65 14.45
C GLY A 84 7.62 8.25 14.77
N SER A 85 8.43 7.54 15.56
CA SER A 85 9.75 8.00 16.00
C SER A 85 10.90 7.60 15.08
N LEU A 86 10.65 6.88 13.98
CA LEU A 86 11.70 6.40 13.09
C LEU A 86 12.40 7.58 12.39
N PRO A 87 13.74 7.72 12.51
CA PRO A 87 14.47 8.74 11.79
C PRO A 87 14.32 8.58 10.27
N LYS A 88 14.18 9.69 9.54
CA LYS A 88 14.01 9.67 8.07
C LYS A 88 15.09 8.89 7.33
N TRP A 89 16.35 8.95 7.81
CA TRP A 89 17.45 8.21 7.20
C TRP A 89 17.28 6.68 7.33
N VAL A 90 16.69 6.19 8.43
CA VAL A 90 16.37 4.77 8.63
C VAL A 90 15.30 4.36 7.64
N VAL A 91 14.24 5.15 7.51
CA VAL A 91 13.14 4.91 6.56
C VAL A 91 13.68 4.82 5.13
N ASN A 92 14.52 5.77 4.73
CA ASN A 92 15.13 5.79 3.40
C ASN A 92 16.06 4.60 3.16
N ARG A 93 16.80 4.15 4.18
CA ARG A 93 17.65 2.97 4.06
C ARG A 93 16.84 1.70 3.93
N VAL A 94 15.80 1.52 4.75
CA VAL A 94 14.94 0.34 4.74
C VAL A 94 14.15 0.23 3.43
N SER A 95 13.64 1.35 2.90
CA SER A 95 12.85 1.37 1.66
C SER A 95 13.65 0.84 0.45
N GLN A 96 14.96 1.08 0.40
CA GLN A 96 15.86 0.54 -0.63
C GLN A 96 15.90 -1.00 -0.66
N PHE A 97 15.63 -1.68 0.45
CA PHE A 97 15.58 -3.14 0.51
C PHE A 97 14.17 -3.69 0.38
N VAL A 98 13.18 -3.00 0.96
CA VAL A 98 11.78 -3.43 0.94
C VAL A 98 11.20 -3.33 -0.47
N ALA A 99 11.49 -2.27 -1.22
CA ALA A 99 10.94 -2.08 -2.56
C ALA A 99 11.36 -3.20 -3.54
N PRO A 100 12.65 -3.59 -3.67
CA PRO A 100 13.04 -4.72 -4.52
C PRO A 100 12.43 -6.05 -4.10
N LYS A 101 12.36 -6.32 -2.78
CA LYS A 101 11.72 -7.55 -2.26
C LYS A 101 10.23 -7.58 -2.62
N ALA A 102 9.53 -6.45 -2.49
CA ALA A 102 8.13 -6.33 -2.87
C ALA A 102 7.92 -6.54 -4.38
N MET A 103 8.75 -5.92 -5.23
CA MET A 103 8.68 -6.11 -6.68
C MET A 103 8.94 -7.56 -7.09
N LYS A 104 9.89 -8.25 -6.44
CA LYS A 104 10.14 -9.69 -6.67
C LYS A 104 8.94 -10.55 -6.27
N LYS A 105 8.24 -10.21 -5.19
CA LYS A 105 6.99 -10.89 -4.79
C LYS A 105 5.87 -10.66 -5.81
N ILE A 106 5.69 -9.43 -6.28
CA ILE A 106 4.71 -9.10 -7.33
C ILE A 106 5.00 -9.91 -8.60
N PHE A 107 6.25 -9.93 -9.06
CA PHE A 107 6.65 -10.70 -10.23
C PHE A 107 6.30 -12.19 -10.11
N LYS A 108 6.63 -12.82 -8.98
CA LYS A 108 6.25 -14.22 -8.71
C LYS A 108 4.73 -14.41 -8.66
N ALA A 109 3.98 -13.46 -8.09
CA ALA A 109 2.53 -13.51 -8.04
C ALA A 109 1.91 -13.41 -9.44
N CYS A 110 2.45 -12.56 -10.32
CA CYS A 110 1.99 -12.44 -11.71
C CYS A 110 2.10 -13.76 -12.48
N GLN A 111 3.17 -14.53 -12.29
CA GLN A 111 3.33 -15.84 -12.94
C GLN A 111 2.27 -16.86 -12.50
N LYS A 112 1.86 -16.81 -11.22
CA LYS A 112 0.85 -17.71 -10.65
C LYS A 112 -0.58 -17.24 -10.89
N TYR A 113 -0.77 -15.96 -11.25
CA TYR A 113 -2.07 -15.31 -11.32
C TYR A 113 -3.06 -15.97 -12.31
N PRO A 114 -2.68 -16.39 -13.53
CA PRO A 114 -3.63 -17.00 -14.47
C PRO A 114 -4.28 -18.28 -13.90
N GLU A 115 -3.48 -19.18 -13.32
CA GLU A 115 -3.98 -20.41 -12.73
C GLU A 115 -4.85 -20.12 -11.51
N TRP A 116 -4.40 -19.22 -10.63
CA TRP A 116 -5.16 -18.80 -9.46
C TRP A 116 -6.51 -18.19 -9.88
N LYS A 117 -6.52 -17.26 -10.83
CA LYS A 117 -7.73 -16.54 -11.24
C LYS A 117 -8.77 -17.45 -11.89
N ARG A 118 -8.34 -18.49 -12.62
CA ARG A 118 -9.23 -19.52 -13.18
C ARG A 118 -10.07 -20.22 -12.11
N LYS A 119 -9.51 -20.39 -10.90
CA LYS A 119 -10.18 -21.04 -9.75
C LYS A 119 -11.00 -20.06 -8.89
N HIS A 120 -10.91 -18.75 -9.12
CA HIS A 120 -11.47 -17.71 -8.24
C HIS A 120 -12.28 -16.66 -9.03
N ASN A 121 -13.48 -17.04 -9.47
CA ASN A 121 -14.40 -16.21 -10.23
C ASN A 121 -13.70 -15.53 -11.42
N PRO A 122 -13.31 -16.29 -12.47
CA PRO A 122 -12.44 -15.80 -13.54
C PRO A 122 -12.98 -14.57 -14.27
N ASN A 123 -14.31 -14.44 -14.35
CA ASN A 123 -15.00 -13.35 -15.06
C ASN A 123 -15.18 -12.09 -14.20
N LEU A 124 -14.99 -12.19 -12.87
CA LEU A 124 -15.11 -11.05 -11.96
C LEU A 124 -13.82 -10.23 -11.98
N LYS A 125 -13.83 -9.12 -12.73
CA LYS A 125 -12.74 -8.16 -12.92
C LYS A 125 -13.29 -6.72 -12.89
N PRO A 126 -13.79 -6.23 -11.73
CA PRO A 126 -14.44 -4.91 -11.63
C PRO A 126 -13.53 -3.72 -11.99
N TRP A 127 -12.21 -3.93 -12.01
CA TRP A 127 -11.25 -2.93 -12.50
C TRP A 127 -11.23 -2.78 -14.02
N MET A 128 -11.68 -3.80 -14.76
CA MET A 128 -11.89 -3.77 -16.23
C MET A 128 -13.34 -3.48 -16.60
N TYR A 129 -14.28 -3.98 -15.78
CA TYR A 129 -15.72 -3.97 -16.01
C TYR A 129 -16.42 -3.30 -14.82
N PRO A 130 -16.49 -1.95 -14.78
CA PRO A 130 -16.95 -1.19 -13.61
C PRO A 130 -18.36 -1.54 -13.14
N GLU A 131 -19.22 -2.02 -14.03
CA GLU A 131 -20.58 -2.50 -13.72
C GLU A 131 -20.60 -3.70 -12.76
N GLN A 132 -19.48 -4.42 -12.63
CA GLN A 132 -19.33 -5.52 -11.66
C GLN A 132 -19.02 -5.01 -10.23
N ASN A 133 -18.81 -3.72 -10.06
CA ASN A 133 -18.42 -3.15 -8.77
C ASN A 133 -19.63 -3.02 -7.83
N THR A 134 -19.52 -3.62 -6.64
CA THR A 134 -20.55 -3.58 -5.60
C THR A 134 -20.16 -2.70 -4.41
N LEU A 135 -19.04 -1.97 -4.50
CA LEU A 135 -18.59 -1.07 -3.45
C LEU A 135 -19.50 0.16 -3.33
N PRO A 136 -19.71 0.68 -2.10
CA PRO A 136 -20.47 1.91 -1.91
C PRO A 136 -19.76 3.10 -2.56
N CYS A 137 -20.54 4.03 -3.10
CA CYS A 137 -20.03 5.32 -3.55
C CYS A 137 -19.63 6.19 -2.36
N ILE A 138 -18.60 7.00 -2.54
CA ILE A 138 -18.12 7.97 -1.54
C ILE A 138 -18.29 9.36 -2.12
N ASN A 139 -18.77 10.30 -1.31
CA ASN A 139 -18.81 11.70 -1.71
C ASN A 139 -17.40 12.29 -1.64
N VAL A 140 -16.92 12.85 -2.74
CA VAL A 140 -15.58 13.47 -2.81
C VAL A 140 -15.45 14.63 -1.81
N ALA A 141 -16.56 15.31 -1.48
CA ALA A 141 -16.56 16.38 -0.47
C ALA A 141 -16.19 15.90 0.94
N ASP A 142 -16.35 14.59 1.24
CA ASP A 142 -15.98 14.00 2.53
C ASP A 142 -14.47 13.69 2.60
N LEU A 143 -13.74 13.85 1.49
CA LEU A 143 -12.32 13.55 1.39
C LEU A 143 -11.49 14.83 1.53
N VAL A 144 -10.55 14.79 2.47
CA VAL A 144 -9.56 15.86 2.64
C VAL A 144 -8.16 15.30 2.40
N LEU A 145 -7.29 16.05 1.74
CA LEU A 145 -5.90 15.64 1.55
C LEU A 145 -5.21 15.37 2.90
N GLN A 146 -4.61 14.20 3.04
CA GLN A 146 -3.82 13.87 4.23
C GLN A 146 -2.41 14.42 4.04
N ARG A 147 -2.14 15.61 4.59
CA ARG A 147 -0.78 16.16 4.60
C ARG A 147 0.05 15.52 5.70
N ALA A 148 1.33 15.27 5.41
CA ALA A 148 2.25 14.64 6.35
C ALA A 148 2.52 15.52 7.57
N ASP A 149 2.72 16.82 7.40
CA ASP A 149 2.93 17.80 8.48
C ASP A 149 1.74 17.96 9.44
N SER A 150 0.52 17.66 8.98
CA SER A 150 -0.72 17.84 9.74
C SER A 150 -1.08 16.73 10.73
N LEU A 151 -0.28 15.67 10.84
CA LEU A 151 -0.51 14.58 11.80
C LEU A 151 0.40 14.71 13.01
N GLU A 152 -0.17 14.48 14.19
CA GLU A 152 0.61 14.32 15.41
C GLU A 152 1.62 13.18 15.25
N ASN A 153 2.87 13.45 15.64
CA ASN A 153 3.88 12.41 15.69
C ASN A 153 3.64 11.57 16.94
N ILE A 154 3.38 10.28 16.75
CA ILE A 154 3.33 9.34 17.86
C ILE A 154 4.77 9.03 18.25
N ASP A 155 5.18 9.42 19.47
CA ASP A 155 6.50 9.07 19.97
C ASP A 155 6.54 7.57 20.32
N GLU A 156 7.35 6.84 19.56
CA GLU A 156 7.64 5.42 19.75
C GLU A 156 9.07 5.19 20.25
N SER A 157 9.81 6.24 20.62
CA SER A 157 11.21 6.14 21.07
C SER A 157 11.38 5.40 22.40
N SER A 158 10.33 5.35 23.23
CA SER A 158 10.28 4.66 24.52
C SER A 158 10.01 3.15 24.43
N LEU A 159 9.82 2.59 23.24
CA LEU A 159 9.38 1.20 23.04
C LEU A 159 10.48 0.13 23.18
N THR A 160 11.64 0.42 23.79
CA THR A 160 12.68 -0.58 24.12
C THR A 160 12.84 -0.64 25.65
N GLU A 161 12.46 -1.72 26.35
CA GLU A 161 13.38 -2.85 26.63
C GLU A 161 12.75 -4.22 27.02
N GLU A 162 11.44 -4.41 27.13
CA GLU A 162 10.92 -5.61 27.86
C GLU A 162 10.57 -6.87 27.05
N LYS A 163 10.77 -6.93 25.72
CA LYS A 163 10.48 -8.17 24.93
C LYS A 163 11.50 -8.49 23.83
N ARG A 164 12.80 -8.38 24.13
CA ARG A 164 13.88 -8.80 23.21
C ARG A 164 14.23 -10.30 23.24
N ALA A 165 13.57 -11.11 24.08
CA ALA A 165 13.87 -12.53 24.20
C ALA A 165 12.60 -13.40 24.09
N GLN A 166 12.09 -13.57 22.88
CA GLN A 166 11.28 -14.71 22.38
C GLN A 166 10.75 -14.34 21.00
N HIS A 167 10.86 -15.23 20.01
CA HIS A 167 10.53 -15.04 18.58
C HIS A 167 11.65 -14.51 17.66
N HIS A 168 12.87 -15.02 17.82
CA HIS A 168 13.83 -15.12 16.71
C HIS A 168 14.00 -16.58 16.29
N SER A 169 12.90 -17.22 15.92
CA SER A 169 12.84 -18.42 15.07
C SER A 169 11.42 -18.49 14.51
N ASP A 170 11.27 -19.02 13.29
CA ASP A 170 10.00 -19.41 12.66
C ASP A 170 9.39 -18.41 11.66
N ASP A 171 10.17 -17.80 10.77
CA ASP A 171 9.62 -17.25 9.51
C ASP A 171 10.65 -17.30 8.35
N GLU A 172 11.45 -18.37 8.29
CA GLU A 172 11.95 -18.89 7.00
C GLU A 172 11.10 -20.13 6.64
N GLU A 173 10.64 -20.16 5.39
CA GLU A 173 9.74 -21.16 4.77
C GLU A 173 8.22 -20.99 4.98
N THR A 174 7.57 -20.34 3.99
CA THR A 174 6.57 -20.97 3.09
C THR A 174 6.14 -20.03 1.95
#